data_AF-A0A1G7KBE1-F1
#
_entry.id   AF-A0A1G7KBE1-F1
#
_cell.length_a   1.000
_cell.length_b   1.000
_cell.length_c   1.000
_cell.angle_alpha   90.00
_cell.angle_beta   90.00
_cell.angle_gamma   90.00
#
_symmetry.space_group_name_H-M   'P 1'
#
loop_
_entity.id
_entity.type
_entity.pdbx_description
1 polymer ?
#
loop_
_entity_poly.entity_id
_entity_poly.type
_entity_poly.pdbx_seq_one_letter_code
_entity_poly.pdbx_strand_id
1 'polypeptide(L)'
;MQAVAQKGCLALTFEGEVQAGNSFRHALGPQQTFLLENIASGWIVRVLPGSGARGPHDFAELATPPYRSPNPLLISTDFSFRAQDAVAWNPREFHFFTSAQQMSIATKAYDATLKEPNRPAAGAALFPLLAEACTATLQILDARIAGGSADQGLMAATVAQHFSQTAHTVDTSAPPSKLGRILWMRFRVRVGDDQRRPTH
;
A
#
# COMPACT_ATOMS: atom_id res chain seq x y z
N MET A 1 2.94 22.70 -16.47
CA MET A 1 3.64 21.45 -16.84
C MET A 1 2.57 20.43 -17.14
N GLN A 2 2.52 19.90 -18.37
CA GLN A 2 1.48 18.95 -18.79
C GLN A 2 1.75 17.58 -18.16
N ALA A 3 0.71 16.97 -17.59
CA ALA A 3 0.76 15.58 -17.14
C ALA A 3 1.05 14.70 -18.36
N VAL A 4 2.23 14.08 -18.38
CA VAL A 4 2.52 13.01 -19.32
C VAL A 4 1.61 11.87 -18.90
N ALA A 5 0.57 11.59 -19.69
CA ALA A 5 -0.21 10.36 -19.51
C ALA A 5 0.78 9.20 -19.42
N GLN A 6 0.87 8.56 -18.26
CA GLN A 6 1.78 7.45 -18.03
C GLN A 6 1.37 6.32 -18.98
N LYS A 7 2.04 6.24 -20.13
CA LYS A 7 1.75 5.26 -21.18
C LYS A 7 1.83 3.86 -20.57
N GLY A 8 0.68 3.18 -20.46
CA GLY A 8 0.60 1.81 -19.95
C GLY A 8 -0.13 1.64 -18.62
N CYS A 9 -0.53 2.73 -17.94
CA CYS A 9 -1.36 2.63 -16.74
C CYS A 9 -2.85 2.53 -17.12
N LEU A 10 -3.45 1.38 -16.83
CA LEU A 10 -4.87 1.17 -17.08
C LEU A 10 -5.70 1.92 -16.03
N ALA A 11 -6.70 2.68 -16.48
CA ALA A 11 -7.65 3.32 -15.58
C ALA A 11 -8.68 2.30 -15.11
N LEU A 12 -8.75 2.04 -13.80
CA LEU A 12 -9.65 1.06 -13.20
C LEU A 12 -10.12 1.54 -11.83
N THR A 13 -11.35 1.19 -11.47
CA THR A 13 -11.84 1.31 -10.10
C THR A 13 -12.53 0.02 -9.72
N PHE A 14 -12.23 -0.51 -8.54
CA PHE A 14 -12.94 -1.64 -7.95
C PHE A 14 -13.08 -1.47 -6.45
N GLU A 15 -14.03 -2.20 -5.87
CA GLU A 15 -14.25 -2.27 -4.43
C GLU A 15 -14.09 -3.70 -3.96
N GLY A 16 -13.79 -3.86 -2.68
CA GLY A 16 -13.63 -5.16 -2.05
C GLY A 16 -13.90 -5.10 -0.56
N GLU A 17 -14.15 -6.26 0.00
CA GLU A 17 -14.26 -6.49 1.44
C GLU A 17 -13.32 -7.62 1.83
N VAL A 18 -12.71 -7.50 3.02
CA VAL A 18 -11.80 -8.50 3.54
C VAL A 18 -11.97 -8.65 5.04
N GLN A 19 -11.94 -9.90 5.52
CA GLN A 19 -11.95 -10.24 6.94
C GLN A 19 -10.55 -10.64 7.39
N ALA A 20 -10.22 -10.38 8.67
CA ALA A 20 -8.94 -10.77 9.25
C ALA A 20 -8.63 -12.26 9.00
N GLY A 21 -7.39 -12.56 8.62
CA GLY A 21 -6.94 -13.90 8.24
C GLY A 21 -7.19 -14.25 6.78
N ASN A 22 -7.95 -13.44 6.03
CA ASN A 22 -8.22 -13.67 4.61
C ASN A 22 -7.49 -12.66 3.73
N SER A 23 -7.09 -13.10 2.53
CA SER A 23 -6.55 -12.22 1.48
C SER A 23 -7.63 -11.90 0.45
N PHE A 24 -7.51 -10.76 -0.22
CA PHE A 24 -8.37 -10.38 -1.34
C PHE A 24 -7.56 -10.27 -2.64
N ARG A 25 -8.12 -10.76 -3.76
CA ARG A 25 -7.48 -10.72 -5.07
C ARG A 25 -8.40 -10.11 -6.11
N HIS A 26 -7.84 -9.29 -6.99
CA HIS A 26 -8.55 -8.72 -8.14
C HIS A 26 -7.61 -8.56 -9.33
N ALA A 27 -8.04 -8.95 -10.52
CA ALA A 27 -7.25 -8.74 -11.74
C ALA A 27 -7.23 -7.24 -12.09
N LEU A 28 -6.04 -6.67 -12.29
CA LEU A 28 -5.92 -5.28 -12.78
C LEU A 28 -5.94 -5.21 -14.31
N GLY A 29 -5.67 -6.35 -14.95
CA GLY A 29 -5.61 -6.54 -16.38
C GLY A 29 -5.07 -7.94 -16.69
N PRO A 30 -4.72 -8.25 -17.94
CA PRO A 30 -4.23 -9.57 -18.31
C PRO A 30 -2.85 -9.91 -17.70
N GLN A 31 -2.08 -8.90 -17.29
CA GLN A 31 -0.69 -9.05 -16.87
C GLN A 31 -0.43 -8.79 -15.39
N GLN A 32 -1.39 -8.26 -14.63
CA GLN A 32 -1.21 -7.96 -13.22
C GLN A 32 -2.43 -8.34 -12.38
N THR A 33 -2.16 -8.75 -11.14
CA THR A 33 -3.16 -9.01 -10.11
C THR A 33 -2.87 -8.14 -8.89
N PHE A 34 -3.88 -7.38 -8.45
CA PHE A 34 -3.88 -6.78 -7.14
C PHE A 34 -4.12 -7.87 -6.09
N LEU A 35 -3.27 -7.89 -5.07
CA LEU A 35 -3.41 -8.76 -3.91
C LEU A 35 -3.32 -7.89 -2.66
N LEU A 36 -4.39 -7.90 -1.88
CA LEU A 36 -4.34 -7.49 -0.50
C LEU A 36 -4.02 -8.74 0.32
N GLU A 37 -2.73 -8.95 0.57
CA GLU A 37 -2.20 -10.15 1.22
C GLU A 37 -2.43 -10.06 2.73
N ASN A 38 -3.01 -11.09 3.31
CA ASN A 38 -3.07 -11.22 4.76
C ASN A 38 -1.67 -11.47 5.33
N ILE A 39 -1.33 -10.70 6.36
CA ILE A 39 -0.17 -10.91 7.21
C ILE A 39 -0.65 -10.98 8.67
N ALA A 40 0.22 -11.42 9.58
CA ALA A 40 -0.14 -11.62 10.99
C ALA A 40 -0.70 -10.36 11.67
N SER A 41 -0.24 -9.18 11.24
CA SER A 41 -0.58 -7.86 11.80
C SER A 41 -1.65 -7.09 11.02
N GLY A 42 -2.22 -7.66 9.95
CA GLY A 42 -3.21 -6.99 9.09
C GLY A 42 -3.07 -7.40 7.62
N TRP A 43 -2.85 -6.40 6.75
CA TRP A 43 -2.64 -6.63 5.33
C TRP A 43 -1.51 -5.79 4.74
N ILE A 44 -0.95 -6.30 3.65
CA ILE A 44 -0.04 -5.58 2.77
C ILE A 44 -0.59 -5.57 1.34
N VAL A 45 -0.60 -4.40 0.71
CA VAL A 45 -0.91 -4.23 -0.70
C VAL A 45 0.25 -4.75 -1.54
N ARG A 46 -0.07 -5.59 -2.52
CA ARG A 46 0.87 -6.10 -3.51
C ARG A 46 0.29 -6.02 -4.90
N VAL A 47 1.18 -5.88 -5.88
CA VAL A 47 0.85 -6.08 -7.29
C VAL A 47 1.73 -7.21 -7.83
N LEU A 48 1.09 -8.29 -8.25
CA LEU A 48 1.75 -9.50 -8.72
C LEU A 48 1.64 -9.62 -10.24
N PRO A 49 2.56 -10.37 -10.88
CA PRO A 49 2.33 -10.86 -12.23
C PRO A 49 0.99 -11.59 -12.34
N GLY A 50 0.27 -11.40 -13.44
CA GLY A 50 -1.00 -12.08 -13.72
C GLY A 50 -0.85 -13.57 -14.00
N SER A 51 0.37 -14.02 -14.33
CA SER A 51 0.72 -15.43 -14.51
C SER A 51 2.18 -15.67 -14.10
N GLY A 52 2.53 -16.92 -13.84
CA GLY A 52 3.88 -17.32 -13.40
C GLY A 52 4.07 -17.25 -11.89
N ALA A 53 5.30 -17.56 -11.46
CA ALA A 53 5.65 -17.55 -10.05
C ALA A 53 5.87 -16.11 -9.53
N ARG A 54 5.50 -15.88 -8.28
CA ARG A 54 5.86 -14.65 -7.57
C ARG A 54 7.37 -14.60 -7.35
N GLY A 55 7.98 -13.48 -7.73
CA GLY A 55 9.40 -13.20 -7.44
C GLY A 55 9.64 -12.80 -5.98
N PRO A 56 10.91 -12.56 -5.60
CA PRO A 56 11.28 -12.15 -4.24
C PRO A 56 10.69 -10.79 -3.84
N HIS A 57 10.50 -9.89 -4.82
CA HIS A 57 9.80 -8.61 -4.67
C HIS A 57 8.56 -8.58 -5.55
N ASP A 58 7.54 -7.87 -5.09
CA ASP A 58 6.36 -7.57 -5.92
C ASP A 58 6.45 -6.18 -6.59
N PHE A 59 5.53 -5.93 -7.54
CA PHE A 59 5.60 -4.76 -8.40
C PHE A 59 5.31 -3.45 -7.65
N ALA A 60 4.61 -3.51 -6.52
CA ALA A 60 4.31 -2.35 -5.69
C ALA A 60 5.41 -2.08 -4.66
N GLU A 61 6.01 -3.15 -4.11
CA GLU A 61 7.04 -3.07 -3.07
C GLU A 61 8.21 -2.15 -3.46
N LEU A 62 8.81 -2.35 -4.64
CA LEU A 62 9.94 -1.56 -5.11
C LEU A 62 9.53 -0.26 -5.81
N ALA A 63 8.24 -0.03 -6.01
CA ALA A 63 7.71 1.20 -6.58
C ALA A 63 7.21 2.17 -5.51
N THR A 64 6.97 1.71 -4.28
CA THR A 64 6.42 2.52 -3.19
C THR A 64 7.40 2.64 -2.03
N PRO A 65 8.40 3.54 -2.11
CA PRO A 65 9.23 3.86 -0.97
C PRO A 65 8.40 4.55 0.14
N PRO A 66 8.85 4.51 1.41
CA PRO A 66 10.09 3.89 1.90
C PRO A 66 9.98 2.36 2.10
N TYR A 67 11.11 1.64 1.99
CA TYR A 67 11.15 0.15 2.01
C TYR A 67 11.34 -0.49 3.39
N ARG A 68 11.78 0.27 4.41
CA ARG A 68 12.09 -0.25 5.76
C ARG A 68 11.43 0.58 6.87
N SER A 69 10.34 1.23 6.51
CA SER A 69 9.55 2.10 7.38
C SER A 69 8.07 1.87 7.07
N PRO A 70 7.14 2.36 7.91
CA PRO A 70 5.74 2.44 7.52
C PRO A 70 5.59 3.09 6.16
N ASN A 71 4.82 2.46 5.28
CA ASN A 71 4.52 2.99 3.96
C ASN A 71 3.05 2.74 3.61
N PRO A 72 2.52 3.38 2.55
CA PRO A 72 1.12 3.27 2.19
C PRO A 72 0.63 1.85 1.90
N LEU A 73 1.52 0.91 1.54
CA LEU A 73 1.17 -0.49 1.27
C LEU A 73 0.75 -1.24 2.53
N LEU A 74 1.21 -0.83 3.72
CA LEU A 74 0.98 -1.54 4.98
C LEU A 74 -0.28 -1.05 5.70
N ILE A 75 -1.31 -1.88 5.72
CA ILE A 75 -2.54 -1.68 6.50
C ILE A 75 -2.47 -2.67 7.68
N SER A 76 -1.55 -2.39 8.60
CA SER A 76 -1.21 -3.32 9.68
C SER A 76 -0.79 -2.60 10.96
N THR A 77 -0.71 -3.36 12.05
CA THR A 77 -0.16 -2.89 13.33
C THR A 77 1.36 -2.99 13.42
N ASP A 78 2.07 -3.14 12.30
CA ASP A 78 3.53 -3.13 12.29
C ASP A 78 4.07 -1.75 12.68
N PHE A 79 5.36 -1.67 13.02
CA PHE A 79 6.01 -0.42 13.42
C PHE A 79 5.29 0.31 14.58
N SER A 80 4.67 -0.46 15.47
CA SER A 80 3.91 0.04 16.62
C SER A 80 2.69 0.89 16.26
N PHE A 81 2.14 0.71 15.06
CA PHE A 81 0.84 1.28 14.72
C PHE A 81 -0.24 0.55 15.51
N ARG A 82 -1.19 1.31 16.07
CA ARG A 82 -2.43 0.70 16.57
C ARG A 82 -3.37 0.47 15.41
N ALA A 83 -4.34 -0.42 15.57
CA ALA A 83 -5.35 -0.71 14.55
C ALA A 83 -6.08 0.57 14.09
N GLN A 84 -6.38 1.48 15.02
CA GLN A 84 -6.93 2.79 14.69
C GLN A 84 -5.99 3.65 13.85
N ASP A 85 -4.68 3.66 14.11
CA ASP A 85 -3.72 4.45 13.33
C ASP A 85 -3.55 3.88 11.92
N ALA A 86 -3.57 2.55 11.79
CA ALA A 86 -3.51 1.87 10.50
C ALA A 86 -4.74 2.17 9.64
N VAL A 87 -5.94 2.18 10.23
CA VAL A 87 -7.17 2.57 9.53
C VAL A 87 -7.20 4.09 9.25
N ALA A 88 -6.61 4.89 10.13
CA ALA A 88 -6.57 6.35 10.00
C ALA A 88 -5.71 6.84 8.84
N TRP A 89 -4.68 6.10 8.43
CA TRP A 89 -3.93 6.44 7.24
C TRP A 89 -4.79 6.10 6.01
N ASN A 90 -5.60 7.08 5.61
CA ASN A 90 -6.60 6.93 4.56
C ASN A 90 -6.88 8.30 3.91
N PRO A 91 -6.79 8.45 2.57
CA PRO A 91 -6.42 7.43 1.59
C PRO A 91 -4.94 7.05 1.61
N ARG A 92 -4.61 5.93 0.95
CA ARG A 92 -3.25 5.40 0.77
C ARG A 92 -2.88 5.44 -0.71
N GLU A 93 -2.00 6.36 -1.08
CA GLU A 93 -1.43 6.44 -2.41
C GLU A 93 -0.21 5.51 -2.52
N PHE A 94 -0.16 4.69 -3.55
CA PHE A 94 0.97 3.79 -3.80
C PHE A 94 1.26 3.73 -5.30
N HIS A 95 2.46 3.26 -5.63
CA HIS A 95 2.89 3.06 -7.01
C HIS A 95 3.15 1.59 -7.30
N PHE A 96 3.13 1.21 -8.57
CA PHE A 96 3.52 -0.12 -9.01
C PHE A 96 4.11 -0.09 -10.42
N PHE A 97 5.10 -0.95 -10.66
CA PHE A 97 5.63 -1.20 -12.00
C PHE A 97 4.64 -2.04 -12.81
N THR A 98 4.69 -1.96 -14.14
CA THR A 98 3.78 -2.69 -15.03
C THR A 98 4.44 -3.81 -15.79
N SER A 99 5.77 -3.89 -15.79
CA SER A 99 6.52 -4.87 -16.58
C SER A 99 7.60 -5.62 -15.80
N ALA A 100 7.87 -6.85 -16.23
CA ALA A 100 8.98 -7.65 -15.72
C ALA A 100 10.35 -6.98 -15.99
N GLN A 101 10.47 -6.19 -17.05
CA GLN A 101 11.69 -5.44 -17.36
C GLN A 101 11.95 -4.36 -16.31
N GLN A 102 10.94 -3.55 -15.94
CA GLN A 102 11.06 -2.58 -14.86
C GLN A 102 11.44 -3.27 -13.54
N MET A 103 10.80 -4.39 -13.22
CA MET A 103 11.14 -5.16 -12.01
C MET A 103 12.55 -5.70 -12.00
N SER A 104 13.07 -6.17 -13.14
CA SER A 104 14.45 -6.66 -13.25
C SER A 104 15.47 -5.54 -12.98
N ILE A 105 15.22 -4.34 -13.50
CA ILE A 105 16.08 -3.18 -13.26
C ILE A 105 15.95 -2.71 -11.80
N ALA A 106 14.72 -2.59 -11.29
CA ALA A 106 14.44 -2.16 -9.94
C ALA A 106 15.07 -3.09 -8.89
N THR A 107 14.95 -4.41 -9.07
CA THR A 107 15.55 -5.40 -8.16
C THR A 107 17.07 -5.25 -8.11
N LYS A 108 17.74 -5.17 -9.26
CA LYS A 108 19.21 -4.99 -9.32
C LYS A 108 19.66 -3.71 -8.64
N ALA A 109 18.92 -2.61 -8.84
CA ALA A 109 19.22 -1.31 -8.25
C ALA A 109 18.96 -1.29 -6.73
N TYR A 110 17.90 -1.94 -6.27
CA TYR A 110 17.62 -2.12 -4.85
C TYR A 110 18.70 -2.96 -4.16
N ASP A 111 19.06 -4.11 -4.74
CA ASP A 111 20.15 -4.96 -4.23
C ASP A 111 21.49 -4.23 -4.15
N ALA A 112 21.78 -3.37 -5.14
CA ALA A 112 22.99 -2.55 -5.12
C ALA A 112 22.98 -1.51 -3.98
N THR A 113 21.81 -0.93 -3.67
CA THR A 113 21.64 -0.02 -2.52
C THR A 113 21.82 -0.76 -1.20
N LEU A 114 21.33 -1.99 -1.09
CA LEU A 114 21.53 -2.82 0.10
C LEU A 114 23.01 -3.19 0.31
N LYS A 115 23.76 -3.40 -0.77
CA LYS A 115 25.20 -3.69 -0.72
C LYS A 115 26.05 -2.47 -0.40
N GLU A 116 25.69 -1.29 -0.92
CA GLU A 116 26.43 -0.04 -0.75
C GLU A 116 25.52 1.08 -0.19
N PRO A 117 25.02 0.98 1.06
CA PRO A 117 24.01 1.90 1.61
C PRO A 117 24.49 3.34 1.72
N ASN A 118 25.81 3.55 1.81
CA ASN A 118 26.42 4.88 1.90
C ASN A 118 26.79 5.48 0.52
N ARG A 119 26.40 4.82 -0.58
CA ARG A 119 26.69 5.26 -1.95
C ARG A 119 25.40 5.45 -2.74
N PRO A 120 24.79 6.65 -2.73
CA PRO A 120 23.51 6.91 -3.41
C PRO A 120 23.48 6.52 -4.90
N ALA A 121 24.64 6.57 -5.58
CA ALA A 121 24.78 6.18 -6.97
C ALA A 121 24.48 4.69 -7.23
N ALA A 122 24.64 3.80 -6.24
CA ALA A 122 24.42 2.36 -6.38
C ALA A 122 22.96 2.01 -6.73
N GLY A 123 22.01 2.80 -6.22
CA GLY A 123 20.57 2.65 -6.48
C GLY A 123 19.99 3.59 -7.52
N ALA A 124 20.81 4.39 -8.20
CA ALA A 124 20.33 5.54 -8.99
C ALA A 124 19.31 5.17 -10.08
N ALA A 125 19.36 3.93 -10.58
CA ALA A 125 18.43 3.42 -11.57
C ALA A 125 16.98 3.23 -11.05
N LEU A 126 16.72 3.24 -9.73
CA LEU A 126 15.36 3.23 -9.19
C LEU A 126 14.62 4.54 -9.48
N PHE A 127 15.27 5.69 -9.33
CA PHE A 127 14.62 7.00 -9.47
C PHE A 127 13.88 7.21 -10.80
N PRO A 128 14.50 6.98 -11.98
CA PRO A 128 13.77 7.14 -13.24
C PRO A 128 12.61 6.14 -13.38
N LEU A 129 12.75 4.92 -12.85
CA LEU A 129 11.65 3.94 -12.88
C LEU A 129 10.46 4.38 -12.05
N LEU A 130 10.69 4.99 -10.88
CA LEU A 130 9.62 5.50 -10.02
C LEU A 130 8.79 6.57 -10.74
N ALA A 131 9.41 7.41 -11.57
CA ALA A 131 8.70 8.41 -12.37
C ALA A 131 7.80 7.78 -13.46
N GLU A 132 8.13 6.58 -13.89
CA GLU A 132 7.37 5.80 -14.89
C GLU A 132 6.38 4.82 -14.26
N ALA A 133 6.37 4.67 -12.93
CA ALA A 133 5.49 3.75 -12.23
C ALA A 133 4.04 4.25 -12.24
N CYS A 134 3.09 3.32 -12.33
CA CYS A 134 1.68 3.67 -12.23
C CYS A 134 1.30 4.06 -10.82
N THR A 135 0.41 5.03 -10.69
CA THR A 135 -0.15 5.44 -9.40
C THR A 135 -1.52 4.81 -9.16
N ALA A 136 -1.77 4.42 -7.92
CA ALA A 136 -3.07 3.95 -7.44
C ALA A 136 -3.36 4.43 -6.03
N THR A 137 -4.64 4.51 -5.69
CA THR A 137 -5.11 4.94 -4.36
C THR A 137 -6.02 3.87 -3.78
N LEU A 138 -5.68 3.37 -2.59
CA LEU A 138 -6.56 2.57 -1.75
C LEU A 138 -7.25 3.49 -0.74
N GLN A 139 -8.58 3.51 -0.78
CA GLN A 139 -9.41 4.24 0.16
C GLN A 139 -10.20 3.24 1.01
N ILE A 140 -10.01 3.28 2.33
CA ILE A 140 -10.84 2.53 3.28
C ILE A 140 -12.19 3.23 3.34
N LEU A 141 -13.25 2.49 3.01
CA LEU A 141 -14.63 2.99 3.00
C LEU A 141 -15.33 2.72 4.32
N ASP A 142 -14.98 1.62 4.98
CA ASP A 142 -15.43 1.26 6.32
C ASP A 142 -14.46 0.24 6.94
N ALA A 143 -14.41 0.17 8.26
CA ALA A 143 -13.56 -0.78 8.97
C ALA A 143 -14.19 -1.23 10.30
N ARG A 144 -13.88 -2.45 10.72
CA ARG A 144 -14.15 -2.93 12.07
C ARG A 144 -12.82 -3.23 12.74
N ILE A 145 -12.59 -2.67 13.93
CA ILE A 145 -11.35 -2.86 14.67
C ILE A 145 -11.65 -3.32 16.10
N ALA A 146 -10.76 -4.10 16.69
CA ALA A 146 -10.59 -4.11 18.13
C ALA A 146 -9.51 -3.05 18.45
N GLY A 147 -9.89 -2.00 19.18
CA GLY A 147 -9.00 -0.85 19.41
C GLY A 147 -7.75 -1.20 20.22
N GLY A 148 -6.62 -0.58 19.87
CA GLY A 148 -5.38 -0.68 20.65
C GLY A 148 -5.35 0.33 21.80
N SER A 149 -4.80 -0.08 22.94
CA SER A 149 -4.72 0.76 24.15
C SER A 149 -3.39 1.48 24.35
N ALA A 150 -2.38 1.22 23.51
CA ALA A 150 -1.08 1.87 23.63
C ALA A 150 -1.15 3.37 23.28
N ASP A 151 -0.14 4.11 23.72
CA ASP A 151 0.10 5.45 23.22
C ASP A 151 0.40 5.42 21.72
N GLN A 152 0.05 6.50 21.03
CA GLN A 152 0.32 6.62 19.60
C GLN A 152 1.83 6.66 19.35
N GLY A 153 2.31 5.82 18.43
CA GLY A 153 3.71 5.85 18.01
C GLY A 153 4.07 7.15 17.28
N LEU A 154 5.32 7.62 17.44
CA LEU A 154 5.82 8.84 16.79
C LEU A 154 5.59 8.85 15.27
N MET A 155 5.76 7.70 14.61
CA MET A 155 5.58 7.54 13.17
C MET A 155 4.10 7.49 12.73
N ALA A 156 3.17 7.26 13.68
CA ALA A 156 1.74 7.21 13.42
C ALA A 156 1.09 8.60 13.51
N ALA A 157 1.64 9.51 14.32
CA ALA A 157 1.06 10.84 14.55
C ALA A 157 0.91 11.67 13.27
N THR A 158 1.80 11.51 12.30
CA THR A 158 1.78 12.23 11.02
C THR A 158 0.71 11.72 10.06
N VAL A 159 0.33 10.44 10.15
CA VAL A 159 -0.62 9.80 9.23
C VAL A 159 -1.99 9.54 9.84
N ALA A 160 -2.11 9.65 11.17
CA ALA A 160 -3.35 9.39 11.91
C ALA A 160 -4.38 10.53 11.84
N GLN A 161 -4.08 11.63 11.14
CA GLN A 161 -4.92 12.83 11.11
C GLN A 161 -6.30 12.59 10.44
N HIS A 162 -6.49 11.48 9.72
CA HIS A 162 -7.74 11.16 9.03
C HIS A 162 -8.60 10.09 9.72
N PHE A 163 -8.30 9.69 10.96
CA PHE A 163 -9.09 8.66 11.66
C PHE A 163 -10.57 9.04 11.78
N SER A 164 -10.85 10.29 12.15
CA SER A 164 -12.21 10.81 12.29
C SER A 164 -12.99 10.87 10.97
N GLN A 165 -12.29 10.81 9.83
CA GLN A 165 -12.88 10.89 8.49
C GLN A 165 -13.12 9.52 7.87
N THR A 166 -12.54 8.46 8.46
CA THR A 166 -12.74 7.09 7.99
C THR A 166 -13.88 6.47 8.78
N ALA A 167 -14.95 6.02 8.10
CA ALA A 167 -16.02 5.28 8.76
C ALA A 167 -15.43 4.02 9.41
N HIS A 168 -15.79 3.79 10.68
CA HIS A 168 -15.31 2.63 11.41
C HIS A 168 -16.21 2.27 12.58
N THR A 169 -16.10 1.03 13.03
CA THR A 169 -16.71 0.51 14.25
C THR A 169 -15.64 -0.10 15.15
N VAL A 170 -15.74 0.18 16.45
CA VAL A 170 -14.85 -0.40 17.47
C VAL A 170 -15.59 -1.54 18.15
N ASP A 171 -15.06 -2.75 17.99
CA ASP A 171 -15.50 -3.94 18.68
C ASP A 171 -14.94 -3.96 20.11
N THR A 172 -15.83 -3.74 21.08
CA THR A 172 -15.50 -3.74 22.52
C THR A 172 -15.59 -5.12 23.16
N SER A 173 -16.04 -6.14 22.42
CA SER A 173 -16.12 -7.52 22.93
C SER A 173 -14.79 -8.27 22.84
N ALA A 174 -13.86 -7.76 22.02
CA ALA A 174 -12.54 -8.36 21.87
C ALA A 174 -11.65 -8.11 23.11
N PRO A 175 -10.81 -9.09 23.51
CA PRO A 175 -9.83 -8.90 24.56
C PRO A 175 -8.92 -7.69 24.28
N PRO A 176 -8.64 -6.83 25.29
CA PRO A 176 -7.75 -5.69 25.12
C PRO A 176 -6.36 -6.13 24.66
N SER A 177 -5.76 -5.35 23.74
CA SER A 177 -4.37 -5.50 23.37
C SER A 177 -3.72 -4.14 23.15
N LYS A 178 -2.39 -4.08 23.27
CA LYS A 178 -1.65 -2.82 23.12
C LYS A 178 -1.87 -2.18 21.76
N LEU A 179 -1.79 -2.97 20.69
CA LEU A 179 -1.89 -2.47 19.31
C LEU A 179 -3.29 -2.65 18.71
N GLY A 180 -4.18 -3.41 19.34
CA GLY A 180 -5.46 -3.75 18.75
C GLY A 180 -5.30 -4.72 17.58
N ARG A 181 -6.34 -4.82 16.76
CA ARG A 181 -6.35 -5.57 15.49
C ARG A 181 -7.43 -5.04 14.57
N ILE A 182 -7.18 -5.11 13.27
CA ILE A 182 -8.18 -4.82 12.26
C ILE A 182 -8.92 -6.13 11.97
N LEU A 183 -10.24 -6.14 12.14
CA LEU A 183 -11.08 -7.33 12.05
C LEU A 183 -11.68 -7.50 10.65
N TRP A 184 -12.01 -6.38 10.03
CA TRP A 184 -12.62 -6.33 8.69
C TRP A 184 -12.41 -4.94 8.09
N MET A 185 -12.42 -4.88 6.76
CA MET A 185 -12.33 -3.65 5.99
C MET A 185 -13.14 -3.77 4.69
N ARG A 186 -13.88 -2.71 4.37
CA ARG A 186 -14.34 -2.42 3.01
C ARG A 186 -13.50 -1.32 2.42
N PHE A 187 -13.08 -1.48 1.17
CA PHE A 187 -12.17 -0.55 0.52
C PHE A 187 -12.52 -0.35 -0.95
N ARG A 188 -11.96 0.72 -1.51
CA ARG A 188 -11.98 1.03 -2.94
C ARG A 188 -10.55 1.25 -3.41
N VAL A 189 -10.20 0.67 -4.55
CA VAL A 189 -8.94 0.97 -5.24
C VAL A 189 -9.26 1.71 -6.53
N ARG A 190 -8.51 2.79 -6.79
CA ARG A 190 -8.50 3.51 -8.07
C ARG A 190 -7.09 3.45 -8.66
N VAL A 191 -6.96 3.05 -9.91
CA VAL A 191 -5.71 3.06 -10.67
C VAL A 191 -5.78 4.15 -11.73
N GLY A 192 -4.74 4.96 -11.86
CA GLY A 192 -4.70 6.10 -12.77
C GLY A 192 -5.23 7.41 -12.17
N ASP A 193 -4.86 8.52 -12.81
CA ASP A 193 -4.93 9.90 -12.29
C ASP A 193 -6.30 10.31 -11.69
N ASP A 194 -6.29 10.64 -10.38
CA ASP A 194 -7.35 11.38 -9.66
C ASP A 194 -7.12 12.91 -9.74
N GLN A 195 -6.28 13.40 -10.66
CA GLN A 195 -5.99 14.83 -10.87
C GLN A 195 -7.05 15.57 -11.71
N ARG A 196 -8.26 15.01 -11.91
CA ARG A 196 -9.41 15.72 -12.49
C ARG A 196 -10.45 16.10 -11.42
N ARG A 197 -10.06 16.90 -10.42
CA ARG A 197 -11.02 17.79 -9.75
C ARG A 197 -10.96 19.16 -10.40
N PRO A 198 -12.05 19.68 -11.00
CA PRO A 198 -12.14 21.10 -11.27
C PRO A 198 -12.25 21.82 -9.92
N THR A 199 -11.28 22.67 -9.62
CA THR A 199 -11.48 23.73 -8.64
C THR A 199 -12.56 24.65 -9.23
N HIS A 200 -13.75 24.65 -8.62
CA HIS A 200 -14.71 25.74 -8.77
C HIS A 200 -14.26 26.94 -7.93
#